data_AF-A0A8T7JQ15-F1
#
_entry.id   AF-A0A8T7JQ15-F1
#
_cell.length_a   1.000
_cell.length_b   1.000
_cell.length_c   1.000
_cell.angle_alpha   90.00
_cell.angle_beta   90.00
_cell.angle_gamma   90.00
#
_symmetry.space_group_name_H-M   'P 1'
#
loop_
_entity.id
_entity.type
_entity.pdbx_description
1 polymer ?
#
loop_
_entity_poly.entity_id
_entity_poly.type
_entity_poly.pdbx_seq_one_letter_code
_entity_poly.pdbx_strand_id
1 'polypeptide(L)'
;MKFKRYTLEDCHQATGILFIIDVLRAFSTAAYAFSRGAKEIRLVSGIQEALNLKTSLSNAKAMGEVGGLPPEGFDFGNSPTRILEHDLTGITLIQRTGAGTQ
;
A
#
# COMPACT_ATOMS: atom_id res chain seq x y z
N MET A 1 -24.06 -16.33 6.24
CA MET A 1 -23.22 -15.47 5.38
C MET A 1 -22.53 -16.35 4.35
N LYS A 2 -22.57 -16.04 3.05
CA LYS A 2 -21.88 -16.80 2.00
C LYS A 2 -20.62 -16.04 1.60
N PHE A 3 -19.45 -16.66 1.72
CA PHE A 3 -18.19 -16.10 1.23
C PHE A 3 -17.98 -16.56 -0.21
N LYS A 4 -17.59 -15.64 -1.09
CA LYS A 4 -17.09 -15.94 -2.44
C LYS A 4 -15.62 -15.55 -2.49
N ARG A 5 -14.82 -16.38 -3.14
CA ARG A 5 -13.41 -16.11 -3.40
C ARG A 5 -13.26 -15.77 -4.88
N TYR A 6 -12.51 -14.71 -5.14
CA TYR A 6 -12.12 -14.27 -6.47
C TYR A 6 -10.59 -14.33 -6.59
N THR A 7 -10.09 -14.51 -7.80
CA THR A 7 -8.68 -14.40 -8.20
C THR A 7 -8.47 -13.08 -8.94
N LEU A 8 -7.24 -12.79 -9.39
CA LEU A 8 -6.97 -11.61 -10.21
C LEU A 8 -7.68 -11.65 -11.58
N GLU A 9 -8.08 -12.83 -12.04
CA GLU A 9 -8.73 -13.00 -13.35
C GLU A 9 -10.21 -12.61 -13.30
N ASP A 10 -10.89 -12.82 -12.17
CA ASP A 10 -12.35 -12.66 -12.03
C ASP A 10 -12.77 -11.62 -10.98
N CYS A 11 -11.81 -10.97 -10.28
CA CYS A 11 -12.11 -9.98 -9.24
C CYS A 11 -12.95 -8.79 -9.72
N HIS A 12 -12.88 -8.45 -11.01
CA HIS A 12 -13.70 -7.40 -11.62
C HIS A 12 -15.21 -7.68 -11.57
N GLN A 13 -15.60 -8.94 -11.31
CA GLN A 13 -17.00 -9.36 -11.16
C GLN A 13 -17.48 -9.29 -9.70
N ALA A 14 -16.58 -9.03 -8.75
CA ALA A 14 -16.91 -8.99 -7.35
C ALA A 14 -17.78 -7.78 -7.01
N THR A 15 -18.81 -7.98 -6.19
CA THR A 15 -19.76 -6.94 -5.79
C THR A 15 -20.03 -7.02 -4.29
N GLY A 16 -20.43 -5.90 -3.68
CA GLY A 16 -20.71 -5.82 -2.24
C GLY A 16 -19.47 -5.50 -1.41
N ILE A 17 -19.35 -6.12 -0.22
CA ILE A 17 -18.19 -5.94 0.67
C ILE A 17 -17.06 -6.84 0.20
N LEU A 18 -15.91 -6.24 -0.11
CA LEU A 18 -14.73 -6.93 -0.62
C LEU A 18 -13.62 -6.96 0.43
N PHE A 19 -12.99 -8.12 0.58
CA PHE A 19 -11.78 -8.30 1.38
C PHE A 19 -10.62 -8.57 0.42
N ILE A 20 -9.74 -7.58 0.26
CA ILE A 20 -8.57 -7.71 -0.62
C ILE A 20 -7.42 -8.30 0.19
N ILE A 21 -6.80 -9.36 -0.34
CA ILE A 21 -5.77 -10.13 0.34
C ILE A 21 -4.48 -10.11 -0.48
N ASP A 22 -3.49 -9.40 0.02
CA ASP A 22 -2.08 -9.48 -0.39
C ASP A 22 -1.24 -9.60 0.88
N VAL A 23 -1.00 -10.85 1.29
CA VAL A 23 -0.29 -11.17 2.53
C VAL A 23 1.21 -10.89 2.39
N LEU A 24 1.78 -11.04 1.19
CA LEU A 24 3.22 -10.96 0.92
C LEU A 24 3.50 -9.94 -0.18
N ARG A 25 3.55 -8.64 0.13
CA ARG A 25 3.50 -8.05 1.50
C ARG A 25 2.61 -6.82 1.60
N ALA A 26 1.91 -6.45 0.54
CA ALA A 26 1.32 -5.11 0.40
C ALA A 26 0.36 -4.76 1.55
N PHE A 27 -0.62 -5.62 1.83
CA PHE A 27 -1.65 -5.31 2.81
C PHE A 27 -1.29 -5.74 4.23
N SER A 28 -0.33 -6.66 4.39
CA SER A 28 0.36 -6.85 5.67
C SER A 28 1.10 -5.58 6.08
N THR A 29 1.93 -5.00 5.21
CA THR A 29 2.67 -3.76 5.48
C THR A 29 1.71 -2.60 5.77
N ALA A 30 0.62 -2.47 5.00
CA ALA A 30 -0.41 -1.46 5.23
C ALA A 30 -1.04 -1.57 6.63
N ALA A 31 -1.39 -2.78 7.08
CA ALA A 31 -1.96 -3.00 8.41
C ALA A 31 -1.00 -2.54 9.53
N TYR A 32 0.29 -2.84 9.39
CA TYR A 32 1.30 -2.36 10.33
C TYR A 32 1.54 -0.86 10.23
N ALA A 33 1.46 -0.27 9.04
CA ALA A 33 1.56 1.18 8.90
C ALA A 33 0.43 1.90 9.65
N PHE A 34 -0.80 1.40 9.55
CA PHE A 34 -1.93 1.92 10.32
C PHE A 34 -1.75 1.72 11.83
N SER A 35 -1.20 0.60 12.29
CA SER A 35 -0.91 0.39 13.72
C SER A 35 0.16 1.35 14.27
N ARG A 36 0.94 1.99 13.39
CA ARG A 36 1.92 3.06 13.71
C ARG A 36 1.37 4.48 13.52
N GLY A 37 0.07 4.64 13.27
CA GLY A 37 -0.59 5.95 13.24
C GLY A 37 -0.73 6.59 11.86
N ALA A 38 -0.44 5.87 10.77
CA ALA A 38 -0.67 6.38 9.41
C ALA A 38 -2.11 6.90 9.26
N LYS A 39 -2.25 8.10 8.70
CA LYS A 39 -3.55 8.77 8.54
C LYS A 39 -4.42 8.06 7.50
N GLU A 40 -3.82 7.77 6.35
CA GLU A 40 -4.45 7.11 5.21
C GLU A 40 -3.35 6.51 4.33
N ILE A 41 -3.75 5.57 3.48
CA ILE A 41 -2.90 5.00 2.44
C ILE A 41 -3.58 5.20 1.10
N ARG A 42 -2.90 5.86 0.16
CA ARG A 42 -3.36 6.06 -1.23
C ARG A 42 -2.63 5.09 -2.14
N LEU A 43 -3.40 4.20 -2.78
CA LEU A 43 -2.84 3.22 -3.71
C LEU A 43 -2.66 3.87 -5.08
N VAL A 44 -1.49 3.66 -5.68
CA VAL A 44 -1.14 4.14 -7.02
C VAL A 44 -0.45 3.04 -7.81
N SER A 45 -0.54 3.11 -9.13
CA SER A 45 0.01 2.08 -10.02
C SER A 45 1.47 2.39 -10.42
N GLY A 46 1.77 3.69 -10.57
CA GLY A 46 3.05 4.17 -11.08
C GLY A 46 4.02 4.69 -10.00
N ILE A 47 5.33 4.53 -10.26
CA ILE A 47 6.38 5.16 -9.43
C ILE A 47 6.29 6.68 -9.53
N GLN A 48 6.19 7.21 -10.76
CA GLN A 48 6.10 8.66 -10.98
C GLN A 48 4.83 9.26 -10.37
N GLU A 49 3.71 8.53 -10.47
CA GLU A 49 2.45 8.89 -9.82
C GLU A 49 2.62 8.99 -8.30
N ALA A 50 3.29 8.01 -7.68
CA ALA A 50 3.58 8.03 -6.25
C ALA A 50 4.41 9.23 -5.84
N LEU A 51 5.49 9.52 -6.58
CA LEU A 51 6.39 10.63 -6.31
C LEU A 51 5.71 11.99 -6.50
N ASN A 52 4.89 12.14 -7.55
CA ASN A 52 4.14 13.36 -7.80
C ASN A 52 3.07 13.61 -6.71
N LEU A 53 2.41 12.55 -6.25
CA LEU A 53 1.40 12.67 -5.19
C LEU A 53 2.03 12.94 -3.82
N LYS A 54 3.21 12.37 -3.56
CA LYS A 54 4.02 12.68 -2.37
C LYS A 54 4.36 14.17 -2.31
N THR A 55 4.76 14.79 -3.43
CA THR A 55 5.14 16.21 -3.45
C THR A 55 3.96 17.17 -3.42
N SER A 56 2.77 16.74 -3.87
CA SER A 56 1.57 17.59 -3.88
C SER A 56 0.79 17.60 -2.56
N LEU A 57 1.10 16.68 -1.64
CA LEU A 57 0.42 16.56 -0.35
C LEU A 57 1.34 16.99 0.80
N SER A 58 0.79 17.77 1.72
CA SER A 58 1.47 18.06 2.98
C SER A 58 1.61 16.79 3.82
N ASN A 59 2.80 16.53 4.37
CA ASN A 59 3.07 15.40 5.25
C ASN A 59 2.76 14.03 4.62
N ALA A 60 3.23 13.82 3.39
CA ALA A 60 3.13 12.56 2.68
C ALA A 60 4.48 11.86 2.50
N LYS A 61 4.45 10.53 2.46
CA LYS A 61 5.62 9.68 2.19
C LYS A 61 5.28 8.61 1.17
N ALA A 62 6.22 8.25 0.31
CA ALA A 62 6.08 7.17 -0.66
C ALA A 62 6.58 5.86 -0.05
N MET A 63 5.82 4.79 -0.27
CA MET A 63 6.04 3.46 0.30
C MET A 63 5.79 2.41 -0.78
N GLY A 64 6.59 1.34 -0.81
CA GLY A 64 6.28 0.24 -1.70
C GLY A 64 7.47 -0.51 -2.25
N GLU A 65 7.26 -1.21 -3.37
CA GLU A 65 8.29 -1.99 -4.03
C GLU A 65 8.07 -2.12 -5.53
N VAL A 66 9.15 -2.40 -6.26
CA VAL A 66 9.16 -3.01 -7.60
C VAL A 66 10.13 -4.20 -7.53
N GLY A 67 9.67 -5.42 -7.80
CA GLY A 67 10.52 -6.61 -7.75
C GLY A 67 11.07 -6.90 -6.35
N GLY A 68 10.37 -6.46 -5.30
CA GLY A 68 10.72 -6.66 -3.90
C GLY A 68 11.58 -5.56 -3.28
N LEU A 69 12.06 -4.59 -4.07
CA LEU A 69 12.93 -3.49 -3.62
C LEU A 69 12.23 -2.13 -3.69
N PRO A 70 12.51 -1.20 -2.76
CA PRO A 70 11.96 0.15 -2.83
C PRO A 70 12.48 0.87 -4.08
N PRO A 71 11.60 1.52 -4.87
CA PRO A 71 12.02 2.40 -5.94
C PRO A 71 12.87 3.57 -5.42
N GLU A 72 13.70 4.14 -6.29
CA GLU A 72 14.43 5.36 -5.98
C GLU A 72 13.46 6.51 -5.60
N GLY A 73 13.82 7.27 -4.57
CA GLY A 73 13.02 8.39 -4.05
C GLY A 73 11.87 8.00 -3.10
N PHE A 74 11.58 6.71 -2.93
CA PHE A 74 10.63 6.24 -1.93
C PHE A 74 11.21 6.36 -0.52
N ASP A 75 10.36 6.69 0.45
CA ASP A 75 10.76 6.80 1.85
C ASP A 75 10.84 5.42 2.51
N PHE A 76 9.97 4.49 2.11
CA PHE A 76 9.86 3.16 2.69
C PHE A 76 9.73 2.05 1.65
N GLY A 77 10.23 0.86 1.99
CA GLY A 77 9.96 -0.37 1.25
C GLY A 77 8.62 -1.02 1.63
N ASN A 78 8.31 -2.16 1.01
CA ASN A 78 7.13 -2.97 1.33
C ASN A 78 7.43 -4.04 2.42
N SER A 79 8.16 -3.66 3.49
CA SER A 79 8.52 -4.58 4.57
C SER A 79 7.76 -4.27 5.86
N PRO A 80 6.92 -5.21 6.35
CA PRO A 80 6.19 -5.06 7.61
C PRO A 80 7.07 -4.78 8.83
N THR A 81 8.24 -5.42 8.92
CA THR A 81 9.12 -5.25 10.08
C THR A 81 9.83 -3.91 10.07
N ARG A 82 10.10 -3.35 8.88
CA ARG A 82 10.72 -2.02 8.74
C ARG A 82 9.73 -0.90 9.01
N ILE A 83 8.49 -1.03 8.54
CA ILE A 83 7.49 0.04 8.75
C ILE A 83 7.18 0.25 10.24
N LEU A 84 7.29 -0.80 11.05
CA LEU A 84 7.15 -0.75 12.51
C LEU A 84 8.21 0.11 13.22
N GLU A 85 9.36 0.34 12.60
CA GLU A 85 10.47 1.12 13.17
C GLU A 85 10.18 2.63 13.13
N HIS A 86 9.06 3.06 12.53
CA HIS A 86 8.72 4.46 12.31
C HIS A 86 7.47 4.89 13.10
N ASP A 87 7.41 6.18 13.46
CA ASP A 87 6.17 6.85 13.86
C ASP A 87 5.54 7.46 12.61
N LEU A 88 4.31 7.05 12.31
CA LEU A 88 3.58 7.45 11.12
C LEU A 88 2.37 8.32 11.45
N THR A 89 2.27 8.79 12.68
CA THR A 89 1.16 9.61 13.17
C THR A 89 0.90 10.79 12.24
N GLY A 90 -0.29 10.80 11.63
CA GLY A 90 -0.73 11.89 10.76
C GLY A 90 -0.10 11.91 9.37
N ILE A 91 0.73 10.92 9.01
CA ILE A 91 1.36 10.81 7.70
C ILE A 91 0.40 10.14 6.70
N THR A 92 0.26 10.72 5.51
CA THR A 92 -0.38 10.06 4.37
C THR A 92 0.67 9.21 3.63
N LEU A 93 0.43 7.91 3.47
CA LEU A 93 1.32 7.05 2.71
C LEU A 93 0.82 6.87 1.30
N ILE A 94 1.72 7.02 0.32
CA ILE A 94 1.44 6.74 -1.08
C ILE A 94 2.05 5.38 -1.41
N GLN A 95 1.20 4.36 -1.54
CA GLN A 95 1.62 2.97 -1.66
C GLN A 95 1.58 2.51 -3.11
N ARG A 96 2.71 1.96 -3.58
CA ARG A 96 2.82 1.31 -4.89
C ARG A 96 3.45 -0.08 -4.76
N THR A 97 2.79 -1.12 -5.24
CA THR A 97 3.30 -2.51 -5.24
C THR A 97 3.01 -3.20 -6.56
N GLY A 98 3.73 -4.28 -6.87
CA GLY A 98 3.54 -5.00 -8.14
C GLY A 98 2.25 -5.80 -8.24
N ALA A 99 1.64 -6.19 -7.12
CA ALA A 99 0.44 -7.03 -7.08
C ALA A 99 -0.74 -6.35 -6.38
N GLY A 100 -0.56 -5.96 -5.11
CA GLY A 100 -1.68 -5.49 -4.29
C GLY A 100 -2.32 -4.16 -4.68
N THR A 101 -1.68 -3.33 -5.51
CA THR A 101 -2.19 -2.00 -5.90
C THR A 101 -2.65 -1.91 -7.35
N GLN A 102 -2.71 -3.04 -8.06
CA GLN A 102 -3.12 -3.13 -9.46
C GLN A 102 -4.62 -3.37 -9.61
#